data_AF-A0A1V5PIH2-F1
#
_entry.id   AF-A0A1V5PIH2-F1
#
_cell.length_a   1.000
_cell.length_b   1.000
_cell.length_c   1.000
_cell.angle_alpha   90.00
_cell.angle_beta   90.00
_cell.angle_gamma   90.00
#
_symmetry.space_group_name_H-M   'P 1'
#
loop_
_entity.id
_entity.type
_entity.pdbx_description
1 polymer ?
#
loop_
_entity_poly.entity_id
_entity_poly.type
_entity_poly.pdbx_seq_one_letter_code
_entity_poly.pdbx_strand_id
1 'polypeptide(L)' 'MLEYNKINKIYPFEVKISKGTGGLDLASKVKASQIRTIDKKRLIKLIGLLSDDILTQIEEAIKIHLAFH' A
#
# COMPACT_ATOMS: atom_id res chain seq x y z
N MET A 1 18.47 -19.58 -3.27
CA MET A 1 17.14 -19.02 -2.98
C MET A 1 17.36 -17.56 -2.62
N LEU A 2 17.32 -16.65 -3.59
CA LEU A 2 17.53 -15.22 -3.32
C LEU A 2 16.27 -14.71 -2.64
N GLU A 3 16.40 -14.11 -1.45
CA GLU A 3 15.31 -13.37 -0.83
C GLU A 3 14.86 -12.28 -1.81
N TYR A 4 13.73 -12.49 -2.47
CA TYR A 4 13.11 -11.51 -3.36
C TYR A 4 12.56 -10.39 -2.48
N ASN A 5 13.44 -9.46 -2.11
CA ASN A 5 13.16 -8.40 -1.17
C ASN A 5 12.29 -7.32 -1.85
N LYS A 6 10.96 -7.51 -1.78
CA LYS A 6 9.92 -6.70 -2.45
C LYS A 6 9.97 -5.20 -2.10
N ILE A 7 10.78 -4.79 -1.12
CA ILE A 7 10.78 -3.44 -0.52
C ILE A 7 12.06 -2.66 -0.82
N ASN A 8 13.09 -3.28 -1.41
CA ASN A 8 14.38 -2.59 -1.68
C ASN A 8 14.25 -1.37 -2.61
N LYS A 9 13.20 -1.32 -3.43
CA LYS A 9 12.88 -0.17 -4.26
C LYS A 9 11.43 0.23 -4.06
N ILE A 10 11.23 1.51 -3.77
CA ILE A 10 9.93 2.17 -3.68
C ILE A 10 9.83 3.10 -4.88
N TYR A 11 8.81 2.89 -5.71
CA TYR A 11 8.51 3.76 -6.85
C TYR A 11 7.61 4.94 -6.42
N PRO A 12 7.54 6.03 -7.20
CA PRO A 12 6.68 7.18 -6.88
C PRO A 12 5.19 6.85 -6.69
N PHE A 13 4.71 5.77 -7.30
CA PHE A 13 3.34 5.24 -7.15
C PHE A 13 3.22 4.14 -6.09
N GLU A 14 4.22 4.00 -5.21
CA GLU A 14 4.24 3.07 -4.09
C GLU A 14 4.51 3.79 -2.78
N VAL A 15 3.87 3.34 -1.71
CA VAL A 15 4.06 3.90 -0.36
C VAL A 15 4.60 2.82 0.55
N LYS A 16 5.72 3.08 1.22
CA LYS A 16 6.32 2.14 2.17
C LYS A 16 5.51 2.12 3.45
N ILE A 17 5.21 0.92 3.95
CA ILE A 17 4.54 0.70 5.23
C ILE A 17 5.52 0.00 6.17
N SER A 18 5.82 0.63 7.31
CA SER A 18 6.69 0.04 8.32
C SER A 18 6.05 -1.18 8.97
N LYS A 19 6.88 -2.11 9.46
CA LYS A 19 6.39 -3.24 10.26
C LYS A 19 5.63 -2.73 11.48
N GLY A 20 4.51 -3.35 11.81
CA GLY A 20 3.63 -2.98 12.93
C GLY A 20 2.58 -1.92 12.59
N THR A 21 2.80 -1.13 11.54
CA THR A 21 1.80 -0.17 11.06
C THR A 21 0.58 -0.89 10.50
N GLY A 22 -0.63 -0.48 10.91
CA GLY A 22 -1.88 -1.08 10.43
C GLY A 22 -2.06 -2.56 10.75
N GLY A 23 -1.38 -3.07 11.78
CA GLY A 23 -1.48 -4.48 12.19
C GLY A 23 -0.69 -5.43 11.28
N LEU A 24 0.26 -4.93 10.48
CA LEU A 24 1.07 -5.76 9.60
C LEU A 24 2.30 -6.34 10.33
N ASP A 25 2.46 -7.66 10.29
CA ASP A 25 3.58 -8.38 10.93
C ASP A 25 4.93 -8.15 10.23
N LEU A 26 4.89 -7.67 8.99
CA LEU A 26 6.06 -7.43 8.14
C LEU A 26 6.01 -6.02 7.56
N ALA A 27 7.19 -5.44 7.35
CA ALA A 27 7.31 -4.26 6.50
C ALA A 27 6.69 -4.58 5.14
N SER A 28 5.98 -3.61 4.59
CA SER A 28 5.12 -3.80 3.41
C SER A 28 5.15 -2.56 2.53
N LYS A 29 4.43 -2.59 1.41
CA LYS A 29 4.19 -1.41 0.58
C LYS A 29 2.83 -1.45 -0.09
N VAL A 30 2.19 -0.29 -0.19
CA VAL A 30 0.99 -0.08 -1.01
C VAL A 30 1.43 0.13 -2.46
N LYS A 31 0.66 -0.42 -3.40
CA LYS A 31 0.95 -0.35 -4.85
C LYS A 31 -0.22 0.28 -5.58
N ALA A 32 -0.12 1.57 -5.92
CA ALA A 32 -1.18 2.24 -6.68
C ALA A 32 -1.36 1.61 -8.08
N SER A 33 -0.30 1.02 -8.65
CA SER A 33 -0.38 0.26 -9.91
C SER A 33 -1.22 -1.02 -9.87
N GLN A 34 -1.66 -1.45 -8.67
CA GLN A 34 -2.46 -2.66 -8.48
C GLN A 34 -3.83 -2.36 -7.85
N ILE A 35 -4.34 -1.14 -7.98
CA ILE A 35 -5.70 -0.79 -7.56
C ILE A 35 -6.73 -1.64 -8.33
N ARG A 36 -7.73 -2.14 -7.61
CA ARG A 36 -8.81 -2.96 -8.16
C ARG A 36 -10.12 -2.66 -7.45
N THR A 37 -11.21 -2.60 -8.20
CA THR A 37 -12.56 -2.63 -7.66
C THR A 37 -12.91 -4.06 -7.24
N ILE A 38 -13.42 -4.24 -6.02
CA ILE A 38 -13.82 -5.54 -5.48
C ILE A 38 -15.21 -5.49 -4.87
N ASP A 39 -15.94 -6.62 -4.90
CA ASP A 39 -17.21 -6.78 -4.18
C ASP A 39 -16.96 -6.87 -2.66
N LYS A 40 -17.87 -6.32 -1.84
CA LYS A 40 -17.79 -6.34 -0.36
C LYS A 40 -17.69 -7.77 0.20
N LYS A 41 -18.28 -8.76 -0.45
CA LYS A 41 -18.20 -10.19 -0.07
C LYS A 41 -16.78 -10.77 -0.12
N ARG A 42 -15.84 -10.11 -0.81
CA ARG A 42 -14.42 -10.50 -0.83
C ARG A 42 -13.64 -10.04 0.40
N LEU A 43 -14.20 -9.15 1.22
CA LEU A 43 -13.59 -8.71 2.47
C LEU A 43 -13.83 -9.77 3.56
N ILE A 44 -12.75 -10.34 4.09
CA ILE A 44 -12.82 -11.44 5.07
C ILE A 44 -12.75 -10.92 6.51
N LYS A 45 -11.79 -10.04 6.81
CA LYS A 45 -11.57 -9.49 8.15
C LYS A 45 -10.90 -8.12 8.10
N LEU A 46 -11.10 -7.31 9.14
CA LEU A 46 -10.32 -6.12 9.40
C LEU A 46 -8.95 -6.52 9.96
N ILE A 47 -7.86 -5.98 9.38
CA ILE A 47 -6.49 -6.23 9.84
C ILE A 47 -6.00 -5.10 10.76
N GLY A 48 -6.36 -3.85 10.43
CA GLY A 48 -5.99 -2.67 11.20
C GLY A 48 -6.35 -1.39 10.46
N LEU A 49 -5.74 -0.29 10.89
CA LEU A 49 -5.97 1.05 10.36
C LEU A 49 -4.65 1.73 10.01
N LEU A 50 -4.64 2.49 8.93
CA LEU A 50 -3.53 3.37 8.59
C LEU A 50 -3.85 4.78 9.08
N SER A 51 -2.82 5.51 9.49
CA SER A 51 -2.95 6.90 9.91
C SER A 51 -3.16 7.83 8.71
N ASP A 52 -3.69 9.03 8.98
CA ASP A 52 -4.04 10.00 7.93
C ASP A 52 -2.81 10.46 7.12
N ASP A 53 -1.62 10.52 7.74
CA ASP A 53 -0.38 10.84 7.04
C ASP A 53 0.01 9.79 5.99
N ILE A 54 -0.29 8.51 6.26
CA ILE A 54 -0.06 7.42 5.31
C ILE A 54 -1.13 7.45 4.23
N LEU A 55 -2.39 7.67 4.59
CA LEU A 55 -3.48 7.79 3.63
C LEU A 55 -3.23 8.94 2.63
N THR A 56 -2.71 10.07 3.11
CA THR A 56 -2.32 11.21 2.26
C THR A 56 -1.24 10.82 1.25
N GLN A 57 -0.19 10.09 1.68
CA GLN A 57 0.84 9.58 0.77
C GLN A 57 0.28 8.60 -0.25
N ILE A 58 -0.69 7.76 0.15
CA ILE A 58 -1.35 6.82 -0.76
C ILE A 58 -2.15 7.60 -1.81
N GLU A 59 -2.88 8.64 -1.42
CA GLU A 59 -3.61 9.49 -2.36
C GLU A 59 -2.68 10.11 -3.42
N GLU A 60 -1.54 10.66 -3.00
CA GLU A 60 -0.54 11.20 -3.93
C GLU A 60 0.03 10.13 -4.86
N ALA A 61 0.34 8.94 -4.34
CA ALA A 61 0.78 7.81 -5.16
C ALA A 61 -0.28 7.38 -6.19
N ILE A 62 -1.56 7.48 -5.85
CA ILE A 62 -2.69 7.21 -6.77
C ILE A 62 -2.75 8.28 -7.86
N LYS A 63 -2.65 9.57 -7.50
CA LYS A 63 -2.63 10.68 -8.48
C LYS A 63 -1.48 10.51 -9.47
N ILE A 64 -0.29 10.20 -8.98
CA ILE A 64 0.89 9.89 -9.80
C ILE A 64 0.61 8.72 -10.74
N HIS A 65 0.04 7.62 -10.23
CA HIS A 65 -0.23 6.43 -11.07
C HIS A 65 -1.26 6.69 -12.17
N LEU A 66 -2.30 7.46 -11.85
CA LEU A 66 -3.40 7.76 -12.76
C LEU A 66 -3.13 8.99 -13.64
N ALA A 67 -1.95 9.62 -13.49
CA ALA A 67 -1.61 10.88 -14.14
C ALA A 67 -2.64 12.00 -13.87
N PHE A 68 -3.23 12.01 -12.68
CA PHE A 68 -4.02 13.15 -12.20
C PHE A 68 -3.11 14.22 -11.62
N HIS A 69 -3.45 15.49 -11.85
CA HIS A 69 -2.68 16.67 -11.46
C HIS A 69 -3.52 17.50 -10.49
#